data_AF-A0A0B7G1T9-F1
#
_entry.id   AF-A0A0B7G1T9-F1
#
_cell.length_a   1.000
_cell.length_b   1.000
_cell.length_c   1.000
_cell.angle_alpha   90.00
_cell.angle_beta   90.00
_cell.angle_gamma   90.00
#
_symmetry.space_group_name_H-M   'P 1'
#
loop_
_entity.id
_entity.type
_entity.pdbx_description
1 polymer ?
#
loop_
_entity_poly.entity_id
_entity_poly.type
_entity_poly.pdbx_seq_one_letter_code
_entity_poly.pdbx_strand_id
1 'polypeptide(L)'
;MEGTASAWALPHLANIGTDKATIRTVDEFDHAFKRAFFNPDEQRAAKQKITLLAQTSTTATYATEFRTLLMSLDWNNAALQAQFYKDLHWHVKQQLAQKEDQPQDLEALIAAAI
;
A
#
# COMPACT_ATOMS: atom_id res chain seq x y z
N MET A 1 21.87 11.18 -14.62
CA MET A 1 20.66 10.89 -15.42
C MET A 1 19.47 11.30 -14.57
N GLU A 2 18.78 12.37 -14.92
CA GLU A 2 17.46 12.65 -14.32
C GLU A 2 16.53 11.51 -14.71
N GLY A 3 15.82 10.92 -13.73
CA GLY A 3 14.94 9.78 -13.99
C GLY A 3 13.73 10.18 -14.85
N THR A 4 13.07 9.20 -15.47
CA THR A 4 11.86 9.39 -16.30
C THR A 4 10.78 10.22 -15.59
N ALA A 5 10.69 10.13 -14.26
CA ALA A 5 9.80 10.93 -13.43
C ALA A 5 10.15 12.43 -13.40
N SER A 6 11.43 12.78 -13.33
CA SER A 6 11.88 14.19 -13.32
C SER A 6 11.63 14.85 -14.68
N ALA A 7 11.94 14.16 -15.77
CA ALA A 7 11.67 14.65 -17.13
C ALA A 7 10.18 14.92 -17.38
N TRP A 8 9.29 14.14 -16.76
CA TRP A 8 7.84 14.39 -16.79
C TRP A 8 7.43 15.55 -15.87
N ALA A 9 7.93 15.59 -14.62
CA ALA A 9 7.49 16.55 -13.61
C ALA A 9 7.95 18.00 -13.87
N LEU A 10 9.19 18.19 -14.30
CA LEU A 10 9.82 19.50 -14.48
C LEU A 10 9.03 20.47 -15.38
N PRO A 11 8.53 20.10 -16.57
CA PRO A 11 7.76 21.02 -17.40
C PRO A 11 6.39 21.37 -16.78
N HIS A 12 5.78 20.47 -16.00
CA HIS A 12 4.54 20.78 -15.30
C HIS A 12 4.78 21.77 -14.17
N LEU A 13 5.82 21.55 -13.35
CA LEU A 13 6.22 22.44 -12.26
C LEU A 13 6.64 23.84 -12.78
N ALA A 14 7.38 23.90 -13.89
CA ALA A 14 7.83 25.16 -14.48
C ALA A 14 6.68 26.03 -15.01
N ASN A 15 5.53 25.43 -15.32
CA ASN A 15 4.37 26.14 -15.84
C ASN A 15 3.34 26.47 -14.75
N ILE A 16 3.51 26.01 -13.49
CA ILE A 16 2.58 26.33 -12.39
C ILE A 16 2.49 27.85 -12.19
N GLY A 17 1.27 28.38 -12.13
CA GLY A 17 1.02 29.82 -11.97
C GLY A 17 1.09 30.64 -13.26
N THR A 18 1.31 30.01 -14.41
CA THR A 18 1.22 30.65 -15.74
C THR A 18 -0.07 30.28 -16.46
N ASP A 19 -0.43 31.03 -17.50
CA ASP A 19 -1.59 30.72 -18.36
C ASP A 19 -1.47 29.36 -19.08
N LYS A 20 -0.25 28.80 -19.14
CA LYS A 20 0.05 27.49 -19.76
C LYS A 20 -0.05 26.34 -18.75
N ALA A 21 -0.37 26.62 -17.49
CA ALA A 21 -0.55 25.60 -16.45
C ALA A 21 -1.74 24.69 -16.79
N THR A 22 -1.44 23.44 -17.15
CA THR A 22 -2.43 22.36 -17.25
C THR A 22 -2.70 21.70 -15.89
N ILE A 23 -1.76 21.80 -14.95
CA ILE A 23 -1.86 21.37 -13.57
C ILE A 23 -1.70 22.61 -12.70
N ARG A 24 -2.72 22.96 -11.93
CA ARG A 24 -2.80 24.25 -11.22
C ARG A 24 -2.74 24.09 -9.71
N THR A 25 -3.05 22.89 -9.21
CA THR A 25 -3.02 22.58 -7.79
C THR A 25 -2.08 21.41 -7.50
N VAL A 26 -1.63 21.33 -6.24
CA VAL A 26 -0.83 20.18 -5.77
C VAL A 26 -1.63 18.87 -5.88
N ASP A 27 -2.95 18.92 -5.67
CA ASP A 27 -3.84 17.76 -5.80
C ASP A 27 -3.92 17.24 -7.25
N GLU A 28 -4.09 18.15 -8.23
CA GLU A 28 -4.06 17.79 -9.66
C GLU A 28 -2.69 17.24 -10.08
N PHE A 29 -1.61 17.76 -9.48
CA PHE A 29 -0.26 17.27 -9.73
C PHE A 29 -0.09 15.84 -9.22
N ASP A 30 -0.51 15.57 -7.97
CA ASP A 30 -0.47 14.23 -7.39
C ASP A 30 -1.29 13.24 -8.23
N HIS A 31 -2.49 13.63 -8.66
CA HIS A 31 -3.34 12.80 -9.52
C HIS A 31 -2.71 12.52 -10.90
N ALA A 32 -2.15 13.55 -11.55
CA ALA A 32 -1.52 13.40 -12.85
C ALA A 32 -0.22 12.58 -12.77
N PHE A 33 0.57 12.79 -11.73
CA PHE A 33 1.80 12.04 -11.45
C PHE A 33 1.47 10.57 -11.16
N LYS A 34 0.46 10.32 -10.31
CA LYS A 34 -0.07 8.97 -10.06
C LYS A 34 -0.53 8.31 -11.35
N ARG A 35 -1.24 9.00 -12.24
CA ARG A 35 -1.67 8.43 -13.53
C ARG A 35 -0.52 8.13 -14.49
N ALA A 36 0.53 8.96 -14.49
CA ALA A 36 1.66 8.82 -15.39
C ALA A 36 2.60 7.66 -14.99
N PHE A 37 2.71 7.38 -13.69
CA PHE A 37 3.71 6.44 -13.16
C PHE A 37 3.13 5.26 -12.38
N PHE A 38 1.88 5.34 -11.91
CA PHE A 38 1.19 4.24 -11.25
C PHE A 38 0.08 3.72 -12.15
N ASN A 39 -0.09 2.40 -12.20
CA ASN A 39 -1.18 1.78 -12.92
C ASN A 39 -2.43 1.76 -12.02
N PRO A 40 -3.47 2.57 -12.30
CA PRO A 40 -4.67 2.63 -11.46
C PRO A 40 -5.42 1.29 -11.43
N ASP A 41 -5.29 0.46 -12.46
CA ASP A 41 -5.90 -0.86 -12.50
C ASP A 41 -5.13 -1.86 -11.63
N GLU A 42 -3.80 -1.75 -11.53
CA GLU A 42 -3.02 -2.53 -10.56
C GLU A 42 -3.38 -2.16 -9.13
N GLN A 43 -3.57 -0.86 -8.82
CA GLN A 43 -4.02 -0.46 -7.49
C GLN A 43 -5.42 -0.96 -7.16
N ARG A 44 -6.35 -0.94 -8.13
CA ARG A 44 -7.70 -1.50 -7.95
C ARG A 44 -7.64 -3.01 -7.74
N ALA A 45 -6.85 -3.71 -8.54
CA ALA A 45 -6.65 -5.15 -8.41
C ALA A 45 -6.01 -5.49 -7.06
N ALA A 46 -5.00 -4.74 -6.61
CA ALA A 46 -4.38 -4.92 -5.30
C ALA A 46 -5.37 -4.66 -4.15
N LYS A 47 -6.20 -3.61 -4.24
CA LYS A 47 -7.25 -3.31 -3.26
C LYS A 47 -8.30 -4.44 -3.20
N GLN A 48 -8.76 -4.93 -4.34
CA GLN A 48 -9.69 -6.06 -4.37
C GLN A 48 -9.05 -7.32 -3.80
N LYS A 49 -7.82 -7.62 -4.22
CA LYS A 49 -7.11 -8.83 -3.81
C LYS A 49 -6.79 -8.84 -2.32
N ILE A 50 -6.38 -7.70 -1.74
CA ILE A 50 -6.11 -7.62 -0.29
C ILE A 50 -7.38 -7.75 0.54
N THR A 51 -8.52 -7.23 0.06
CA THR A 51 -9.82 -7.37 0.78
C THR A 51 -10.40 -8.77 0.75
N LEU A 52 -10.00 -9.58 -0.24
CA LEU A 52 -10.43 -10.97 -0.41
C LEU A 52 -9.36 -11.97 0.06
N LEU A 53 -8.20 -11.49 0.49
CA LEU A 53 -7.10 -12.34 0.89
C LEU A 53 -7.46 -12.99 2.21
N ALA A 54 -7.60 -14.31 2.24
CA ALA A 54 -7.78 -15.08 3.46
C ALA A 54 -6.58 -16.00 3.65
N GLN A 55 -6.16 -16.21 4.89
CA GLN A 55 -5.12 -17.20 5.19
C GLN A 55 -5.65 -18.63 4.93
N THR A 56 -5.48 -19.13 3.71
CA THR A 56 -5.83 -20.50 3.30
C THR A 56 -4.66 -21.48 3.41
N SER A 57 -3.45 -20.96 3.63
CA SER A 57 -2.21 -21.73 3.73
C SER A 57 -1.39 -21.31 4.97
N THR A 58 -0.06 -21.47 4.93
CA THR A 58 0.81 -21.09 6.04
C THR A 58 0.83 -19.57 6.25
N THR A 59 1.05 -19.13 7.49
CA THR A 59 1.10 -17.69 7.80
C THR A 59 2.23 -17.00 7.03
N ALA A 60 3.36 -17.67 6.80
CA ALA A 60 4.49 -17.13 6.04
C ALA A 60 4.15 -16.89 4.55
N THR A 61 3.45 -17.82 3.91
CA THR A 61 2.98 -17.64 2.53
C THR A 61 1.98 -16.50 2.44
N TYR A 62 0.99 -16.50 3.34
CA TYR A 62 0.00 -15.42 3.44
C TYR A 62 0.66 -14.05 3.66
N ALA A 63 1.63 -13.95 4.57
CA ALA A 63 2.35 -12.71 4.84
C ALA A 63 3.16 -12.22 3.62
N THR A 64 3.74 -13.14 2.84
CA THR A 64 4.47 -12.79 1.62
C THR A 64 3.54 -12.24 0.54
N GLU A 65 2.38 -12.85 0.36
CA GLU A 65 1.34 -12.36 -0.55
C GLU A 65 0.83 -10.98 -0.10
N PHE A 66 0.57 -10.81 1.19
CA PHE A 66 0.14 -9.54 1.77
C PHE A 66 1.18 -8.42 1.54
N ARG A 67 2.47 -8.70 1.80
CA ARG A 67 3.59 -7.77 1.53
C ARG A 67 3.75 -7.41 0.05
N THR A 68 3.45 -8.34 -0.85
CA THR A 68 3.51 -8.06 -2.29
C THR A 68 2.40 -7.08 -2.71
N LEU A 69 1.20 -7.24 -2.17
CA LEU A 69 0.07 -6.33 -2.44
C LEU A 69 0.28 -4.94 -1.85
N LEU A 70 0.93 -4.88 -0.68
CA LEU A 70 1.33 -3.66 0.00
C LEU A 70 2.16 -2.70 -0.85
N MET A 71 3.06 -3.23 -1.69
CA MET A 71 3.91 -2.40 -2.56
C MET A 71 3.10 -1.56 -3.56
N SER A 72 1.86 -1.97 -3.84
CA SER A 72 0.94 -1.28 -4.76
C SER A 72 -0.18 -0.53 -4.02
N LEU A 73 -0.19 -0.53 -2.68
CA LEU A 73 -1.25 0.05 -1.86
C LEU A 73 -0.76 1.26 -1.06
N ASP A 74 -1.51 2.35 -1.14
CA ASP A 74 -1.27 3.58 -0.40
C ASP A 74 -2.02 3.59 0.95
N TRP A 75 -2.03 2.46 1.66
CA TRP A 75 -2.76 2.30 2.93
C TRP A 75 -1.86 2.67 4.12
N ASN A 76 -2.44 3.27 5.15
CA ASN A 76 -1.72 3.57 6.39
C ASN A 76 -1.51 2.31 7.24
N ASN A 77 -0.53 2.34 8.14
CA ASN A 77 -0.13 1.20 8.97
C ASN A 77 -1.29 0.62 9.80
N ALA A 78 -2.17 1.47 10.34
CA ALA A 78 -3.32 1.02 11.13
C ALA A 78 -4.34 0.25 10.28
N ALA A 79 -4.61 0.71 9.06
CA ALA A 79 -5.49 0.01 8.11
C ALA A 79 -4.91 -1.34 7.71
N LEU A 80 -3.59 -1.41 7.52
CA LEU A 80 -2.88 -2.63 7.16
C LEU A 80 -2.88 -3.66 8.29
N GLN A 81 -2.64 -3.24 9.53
CA GLN A 81 -2.76 -4.10 10.70
C GLN A 81 -4.17 -4.66 10.86
N ALA A 82 -5.19 -3.79 10.74
CA ALA A 82 -6.58 -4.21 10.85
C ALA A 82 -6.95 -5.23 9.77
N GLN A 83 -6.51 -5.01 8.52
CA GLN A 83 -6.76 -5.94 7.42
C GLN A 83 -6.04 -7.28 7.63
N PHE A 84 -4.74 -7.25 7.94
CA PHE A 84 -3.96 -8.45 8.20
C PHE A 84 -4.58 -9.26 9.34
N TYR A 85 -4.86 -8.61 10.49
CA TYR A 85 -5.46 -9.29 11.63
C TYR A 85 -6.84 -9.85 11.33
N LYS A 86 -7.69 -9.14 10.57
CA LYS A 86 -9.03 -9.61 10.20
C LYS A 86 -8.99 -10.94 9.44
N ASP A 87 -8.04 -11.10 8.54
CA ASP A 87 -8.00 -12.21 7.59
C ASP A 87 -7.10 -13.38 8.04
N LEU A 88 -6.42 -13.23 9.19
CA LEU A 88 -5.70 -14.31 9.85
C LEU A 88 -6.63 -15.46 10.24
N HIS A 89 -6.09 -16.67 10.15
CA HIS A 89 -6.78 -17.88 10.62
C HIS A 89 -6.98 -17.83 12.14
N TRP A 90 -8.10 -18.39 12.62
CA TRP A 90 -8.49 -18.29 14.04
C TRP A 90 -7.41 -18.80 15.01
N HIS A 91 -6.69 -19.85 14.62
CA HIS A 91 -5.62 -20.43 15.44
C HIS A 91 -4.45 -19.45 15.63
N VAL A 92 -4.10 -18.69 14.59
CA VAL A 92 -3.03 -17.69 14.64
C VAL A 92 -3.47 -16.50 15.50
N LYS A 93 -4.73 -16.08 15.39
CA LYS A 93 -5.32 -15.04 16.28
C LYS A 93 -5.25 -15.45 17.75
N GLN A 94 -5.52 -16.72 18.05
CA GLN A 94 -5.39 -17.25 19.42
C GLN A 94 -3.94 -17.21 19.93
N GLN A 95 -2.96 -17.57 19.09
CA GLN A 95 -1.54 -17.48 19.45
C GLN A 95 -1.11 -16.02 19.70
N LEU A 96 -1.58 -15.09 18.87
CA LEU A 96 -1.31 -13.65 19.05
C LEU A 96 -1.95 -13.10 20.34
N ALA A 97 -3.16 -13.56 20.69
CA ALA A 97 -3.83 -13.15 21.93
C ALA A 97 -3.13 -13.64 23.21
N GLN A 98 -2.28 -14.67 23.11
CA GLN A 98 -1.47 -15.17 24.23
C GLN A 98 -0.13 -14.44 24.39
N LYS A 99 0.26 -13.57 23.45
CA LYS A 99 1.48 -12.77 23.60
C LYS A 99 1.23 -11.58 24.52
N GLU A 100 2.17 -11.38 25.46
CA GLU A 100 2.16 -10.26 26.39
C GLU A 100 2.33 -8.91 25.67
N ASP A 101 3.19 -8.87 24.65
CA ASP A 101 3.40 -7.68 23.84
C ASP A 101 2.50 -7.68 22.59
N GLN A 102 1.64 -6.67 22.51
CA GLN A 102 0.86 -6.41 21.31
C GLN A 102 1.77 -5.76 20.25
N PRO A 103 1.75 -6.26 19.00
CA PRO A 103 2.57 -5.71 17.94
C PRO A 103 2.17 -4.26 17.62
N GLN A 104 3.15 -3.35 17.60
CA GLN A 104 2.92 -1.92 17.38
C GLN A 104 2.88 -1.53 15.90
N ASP A 105 3.47 -2.35 15.03
CA ASP A 105 3.47 -2.16 13.58
C ASP A 105 3.10 -3.46 12.84
N LEU A 106 2.92 -3.35 11.52
CA LEU A 106 2.59 -4.50 10.68
C LEU A 106 3.70 -5.56 10.70
N GLU A 107 4.97 -5.15 10.72
CA GLU A 107 6.10 -6.07 10.62
C GLU A 107 6.23 -6.91 11.90
N ALA A 108 6.04 -6.30 13.07
CA ALA A 108 5.94 -6.97 14.34
C ALA A 108 4.74 -7.92 14.39
N LEU A 109 3.60 -7.53 13.80
CA LEU A 109 2.40 -8.38 13.73
C LEU A 109 2.65 -9.62 12.86
N ILE A 110 3.29 -9.44 11.70
CA ILE A 110 3.68 -10.55 10.81
C ILE A 110 4.67 -11.46 11.51
N ALA A 111 5.72 -10.91 12.13
CA ALA A 111 6.72 -11.68 12.85
C ALA A 111 6.14 -12.44 14.05
N ALA A 112 5.11 -11.90 14.70
CA ALA A 112 4.45 -12.56 15.81
C ALA A 112 3.52 -13.70 15.39
N ALA A 113 3.05 -13.68 14.13
CA ALA A 113 2.08 -14.62 13.57
C ALA A 113 2.72 -15.85 12.89
N ILE A 114 4.03 -15.78 12.60
CA ILE A 114 4.87 -16.86 12.07
C ILE A 114 5.53 -17.61 13.24
#